data_AF-A0A946VWA6-F1
#
_entry.id   AF-A0A946VWA6-F1
#
_cell.length_a   1.000
_cell.length_b   1.000
_cell.length_c   1.000
_cell.angle_alpha   90.00
_cell.angle_beta   90.00
_cell.angle_gamma   90.00
#
_symmetry.space_group_name_H-M   'P 1'
#
loop_
_entity.id
_entity.type
_entity.pdbx_description
1 polymer ?
#
loop_
_entity_poly.entity_id
_entity_poly.type
_entity_poly.pdbx_seq_one_letter_code
_entity_poly.pdbx_strand_id
1 'polypeptide(L)'
;CTLCSCYPWAVLGLPPRWYKSSAYRSRAVIDPRGVLREFGLDLDDNTEVRVWDSTAEMRYLVLPQRPEGTENLTQEQLAELVSRDAMVGVARVSAGDHA
;
A
#
# COMPACT_ATOMS: atom_id res chain seq x y z
N CYS A 1 11.60 0.74 2.08
CA CYS A 1 12.94 0.27 2.50
C CYS A 1 13.83 0.17 1.28
N THR A 2 14.54 1.23 0.94
CA THR A 2 15.46 1.28 -0.21
C THR A 2 16.73 0.47 0.05
N LEU A 3 17.18 0.37 1.30
CA LEU A 3 18.43 -0.30 1.70
C LEU A 3 18.36 -1.83 1.67
N CYS A 4 17.21 -2.42 1.99
CA CYS A 4 17.04 -3.87 2.01
C CYS A 4 15.58 -4.27 1.76
N SER A 5 14.86 -4.68 2.80
CA SER A 5 13.45 -5.10 2.73
C SER A 5 12.76 -5.03 4.10
N CYS A 6 13.13 -4.08 4.95
CA CYS A 6 12.46 -3.83 6.23
C CYS A 6 10.94 -3.70 6.04
N TYR A 7 10.16 -4.48 6.79
CA TYR A 7 8.72 -4.63 6.61
C TYR A 7 8.04 -4.98 7.96
N PRO A 8 6.78 -4.60 8.23
CA PRO A 8 6.10 -4.86 9.50
C PRO A 8 5.62 -6.33 9.61
N TRP A 9 6.56 -7.27 9.83
CA TRP A 9 6.28 -8.71 9.74
C TRP A 9 5.23 -9.21 10.74
N ALA A 10 5.22 -8.64 11.95
CA ALA A 10 4.29 -9.03 13.01
C ALA A 10 2.82 -8.77 12.64
N VAL A 11 2.56 -7.86 11.70
CA VAL A 11 1.19 -7.49 11.29
C VAL A 11 0.88 -7.93 9.86
N LEU A 12 1.82 -7.76 8.91
CA LEU A 12 1.58 -8.00 7.49
C LEU A 12 2.25 -9.26 6.92
N GLY A 13 2.90 -10.05 7.76
CA GLY A 13 3.65 -11.25 7.34
C GLY A 13 4.91 -10.92 6.53
N LEU A 14 5.36 -11.87 5.71
CA LEU A 14 6.60 -11.71 4.94
C LEU A 14 6.43 -10.73 3.76
N PRO A 15 7.49 -9.96 3.42
CA PRO A 15 7.42 -9.00 2.35
C PRO A 15 7.25 -9.69 0.98
N PRO A 16 6.43 -9.12 0.09
CA PRO A 16 6.26 -9.61 -1.27
C PRO A 16 7.59 -9.69 -2.05
N ARG A 17 7.65 -10.54 -3.09
CA ARG A 17 8.84 -10.61 -3.97
C ARG A 17 9.16 -9.27 -4.62
N TRP A 18 8.16 -8.56 -5.13
CA TRP A 18 8.35 -7.25 -5.77
C TRP A 18 8.91 -6.20 -4.81
N TYR A 19 8.52 -6.23 -3.53
CA TYR A 19 8.99 -5.28 -2.51
C TYR A 19 10.51 -5.38 -2.29
N LYS A 20 11.05 -6.59 -2.44
CA LYS A 20 12.48 -6.89 -2.30
C LYS A 20 13.30 -6.56 -3.55
N SER A 21 12.64 -6.33 -4.69
CA SER A 21 13.32 -6.14 -5.98
C SER A 21 14.11 -4.83 -6.02
N SER A 22 15.24 -4.84 -6.73
CA SER A 22 16.02 -3.62 -6.99
C SER A 22 15.19 -2.59 -7.74
N ALA A 23 14.37 -3.03 -8.71
CA ALA A 23 13.50 -2.17 -9.52
C ALA A 23 12.53 -1.35 -8.68
N TYR A 24 11.85 -1.97 -7.70
CA TYR A 24 10.96 -1.25 -6.79
C TYR A 24 11.77 -0.30 -5.88
N ARG A 25 12.84 -0.81 -5.27
CA ARG A 25 13.62 -0.08 -4.27
C ARG A 25 14.34 1.15 -4.82
N SER A 26 14.79 1.12 -6.07
CA SER A 26 15.47 2.27 -6.69
C SER A 26 14.49 3.34 -7.17
N ARG A 27 13.24 2.98 -7.49
CA ARG A 27 12.27 3.89 -8.11
C ARG A 27 11.24 4.45 -7.16
N ALA A 28 10.84 3.72 -6.11
CA ALA A 28 9.74 4.14 -5.24
C ALA A 28 9.96 5.52 -4.59
N VAL A 29 11.21 5.96 -4.40
CA VAL A 29 11.55 7.28 -3.84
C VAL A 29 11.84 8.35 -4.90
N ILE A 30 12.03 7.97 -6.17
CA ILE A 30 12.38 8.88 -7.28
C ILE A 30 11.15 9.19 -8.13
N ASP A 31 10.42 8.15 -8.50
CA ASP A 31 9.22 8.20 -9.34
C ASP A 31 8.10 7.37 -8.69
N PRO A 32 7.57 7.82 -7.52
CA PRO A 32 6.52 7.09 -6.84
C PRO A 32 5.25 6.97 -7.69
N ARG A 33 4.87 8.03 -8.41
CA ARG A 33 3.66 8.04 -9.25
C ARG A 33 3.78 7.08 -10.45
N GLY A 34 4.94 6.97 -11.09
CA GLY A 34 5.16 5.97 -12.13
C GLY A 34 5.13 4.54 -11.59
N VAL A 35 5.73 4.30 -10.41
CA VAL A 35 5.63 2.99 -9.74
C VAL A 35 4.16 2.64 -9.43
N LEU A 36 3.38 3.58 -8.87
CA LEU A 36 1.96 3.34 -8.59
C LEU A 36 1.15 3.01 -9.85
N ARG A 37 1.41 3.70 -10.97
CA ARG A 37 0.78 3.39 -12.26
C ARG A 37 1.09 1.98 -12.77
N GLU A 38 2.29 1.47 -12.52
CA GLU A 38 2.65 0.07 -12.85
C GLU A 38 1.87 -0.96 -12.02
N PHE A 39 1.43 -0.58 -10.81
CA PHE A 39 0.49 -1.37 -10.00
C PHE A 39 -0.98 -1.15 -10.40
N GLY A 40 -1.25 -0.33 -11.41
CA GLY A 40 -2.60 0.03 -11.84
C GLY A 40 -3.28 1.10 -10.98
N LEU A 41 -2.54 1.76 -10.09
CA LEU A 41 -3.04 2.87 -9.28
C LEU A 41 -2.62 4.21 -9.89
N ASP A 42 -3.55 4.82 -10.61
CA ASP A 42 -3.40 6.21 -11.06
C ASP A 42 -4.03 7.15 -10.02
N LEU A 43 -3.31 8.21 -9.66
CA LEU A 43 -3.74 9.17 -8.64
C LEU A 43 -3.84 10.56 -9.26
N ASP A 44 -4.90 11.30 -8.94
CA ASP A 44 -5.06 12.68 -9.37
C ASP A 44 -3.83 13.53 -9.02
N ASP A 45 -3.49 14.49 -9.86
CA ASP A 45 -2.31 15.35 -9.68
C ASP A 45 -2.34 16.13 -8.36
N ASN A 46 -3.54 16.44 -7.87
CA ASN A 46 -3.75 17.14 -6.60
C ASN A 46 -3.57 16.23 -5.36
N THR A 47 -3.42 14.92 -5.54
CA THR A 47 -3.18 13.99 -4.42
C THR A 47 -1.72 14.09 -3.98
N GLU A 48 -1.47 14.45 -2.72
CA GLU A 48 -0.12 14.39 -2.17
C GLU A 48 0.36 12.94 -2.04
N VAL A 49 1.56 12.64 -2.54
CA VAL A 49 2.20 11.32 -2.39
C VAL A 49 3.39 11.44 -1.45
N ARG A 50 3.33 10.76 -0.31
CA ARG A 50 4.43 10.68 0.66
C ARG A 50 5.03 9.29 0.68
N VAL A 51 6.32 9.20 0.43
CA VAL A 51 7.07 7.95 0.48
C VAL A 51 7.76 7.81 1.83
N TRP A 52 7.43 6.77 2.57
CA TRP A 52 8.07 6.45 3.84
C TRP A 52 9.12 5.37 3.66
N ASP A 53 10.39 5.77 3.73
CA ASP A 53 11.50 4.83 3.62
C ASP A 53 11.94 4.26 4.98
N SER A 54 11.60 3.01 5.26
CA SER A 54 11.97 2.29 6.48
C SER A 54 13.46 1.91 6.52
N THR A 55 14.34 2.84 6.87
CA THR A 55 15.79 2.66 6.94
C THR A 55 16.34 2.32 8.33
N ALA A 56 15.60 2.65 9.39
CA ALA A 56 15.99 2.40 10.78
C ALA A 56 15.06 1.35 11.45
N GLU A 57 14.69 1.56 12.71
CA GLU A 57 13.92 0.61 13.51
C GLU A 57 12.40 0.68 13.23
N MET A 58 11.92 1.83 12.76
CA MET A 58 10.49 2.04 12.52
C MET A 58 9.96 1.21 11.35
N ARG A 59 8.75 0.68 11.52
CA ARG A 59 7.99 -0.01 10.48
C ARG A 59 6.64 0.67 10.32
N TYR A 60 6.21 0.82 9.07
CA TYR A 60 4.97 1.49 8.72
C TYR A 60 4.02 0.52 8.03
N LEU A 61 2.74 0.77 8.22
CA LEU A 61 1.67 0.29 7.37
C LEU A 61 0.84 1.51 6.96
N VAL A 62 0.24 1.43 5.79
CA VAL A 62 -0.76 2.40 5.33
C VAL A 62 -2.11 1.97 5.90
N LEU A 63 -2.81 2.89 6.54
CA LEU A 63 -4.25 2.73 6.82
C LEU A 63 -5.00 3.23 5.58
N PRO A 64 -5.59 2.35 4.76
CA PRO A 64 -6.27 2.79 3.55
C PRO A 64 -7.54 3.57 3.88
N GLN A 65 -7.90 4.49 2.98
CA GLN A 65 -9.17 5.18 3.03
C GLN A 65 -10.32 4.17 2.88
N ARG A 66 -11.36 4.30 3.72
CA ARG A 66 -12.58 3.52 3.58
C ARG A 66 -13.24 3.85 2.23
N PRO A 67 -13.54 2.87 1.38
CA PRO A 67 -14.22 3.12 0.11
C PRO A 67 -15.68 3.55 0.34
N GLU A 68 -16.19 4.39 -0.56
CA GLU A 68 -17.61 4.75 -0.62
C GLU A 68 -18.50 3.51 -0.82
N GLY A 69 -19.75 3.57 -0.37
CA GLY A 69 -20.71 2.47 -0.54
C GLY A 69 -20.54 1.34 0.48
N THR A 70 -19.68 1.51 1.48
CA THR A 70 -19.45 0.52 2.54
C THR A 70 -20.06 0.91 3.88
N GLU A 71 -20.92 1.93 3.93
CA GLU A 71 -21.43 2.55 5.16
C GLU A 71 -22.11 1.53 6.09
N ASN A 72 -22.76 0.54 5.50
CA ASN A 72 -23.52 -0.51 6.20
C ASN A 72 -22.70 -1.78 6.52
N LEU A 73 -21.45 -1.87 6.06
CA LEU A 73 -20.61 -3.04 6.32
C LEU A 73 -20.18 -3.11 7.78
N THR A 74 -20.13 -4.31 8.33
CA THR A 74 -19.56 -4.56 9.67
C THR A 74 -18.04 -4.41 9.65
N GLN A 75 -17.43 -4.42 10.83
CA GLN A 75 -15.97 -4.41 10.96
C GLN A 75 -15.32 -5.59 10.24
N GLU A 76 -15.90 -6.78 10.36
CA GLU A 76 -15.41 -8.01 9.75
C GLU A 76 -15.46 -7.90 8.22
N GLN A 77 -16.58 -7.42 7.68
CA GLN A 77 -16.74 -7.19 6.24
C GLN A 77 -15.78 -6.12 5.71
N LEU A 78 -15.55 -5.04 6.46
CA LEU A 78 -14.56 -4.03 6.09
C LEU A 78 -13.13 -4.59 6.09
N ALA A 79 -12.81 -5.47 7.05
CA ALA A 79 -11.50 -6.10 7.12
C ALA A 79 -11.21 -7.00 5.91
N GLU A 80 -12.23 -7.67 5.36
CA GLU A 80 -12.12 -8.50 4.15
C GLU A 80 -11.73 -7.68 2.90
N LEU A 81 -12.10 -6.39 2.85
CA LEU A 81 -11.72 -5.51 1.74
C LEU A 81 -10.24 -5.09 1.78
N VAL A 82 -9.60 -5.12 2.95
CA VAL A 82 -8.25 -4.58 3.15
C VAL A 82 -7.20 -5.60 2.68
N SER A 83 -6.63 -5.37 1.51
CA SER A 83 -5.53 -6.17 1.00
C SER A 83 -4.18 -5.77 1.59
N ARG A 84 -3.21 -6.70 1.56
CA ARG A 84 -1.82 -6.40 1.91
C ARG A 84 -1.26 -5.25 1.07
N ASP A 85 -1.56 -5.24 -0.23
CA ASP A 85 -1.02 -4.24 -1.16
C ASP A 85 -1.58 -2.83 -0.85
N ALA A 86 -2.83 -2.74 -0.37
CA ALA A 86 -3.37 -1.50 0.17
C ALA A 86 -2.65 -1.04 1.46
N MET A 87 -2.27 -1.98 2.33
CA MET A 87 -1.49 -1.68 3.54
C MET A 87 0.00 -1.39 3.26
N VAL A 88 0.53 -1.71 2.08
CA VAL A 88 1.84 -1.22 1.61
C VAL A 88 1.72 0.15 0.93
N GLY A 89 0.53 0.51 0.43
CA GLY A 89 0.26 1.78 -0.25
C GLY A 89 0.39 1.73 -1.77
N VAL A 90 0.34 0.53 -2.37
CA VAL A 90 0.40 0.37 -3.84
C VAL A 90 -0.97 0.07 -4.48
N ALA A 91 -2.03 -0.02 -3.66
CA ALA A 91 -3.41 -0.21 -4.11
C ALA A 91 -4.37 0.61 -3.23
N ARG A 92 -5.55 0.94 -3.78
CA ARG A 92 -6.69 1.41 -2.99
C ARG A 92 -7.60 0.24 -2.64
N VAL A 93 -8.33 0.38 -1.56
CA VAL A 93 -9.42 -0.54 -1.22
C VAL A 93 -10.64 -0.13 -2.05
N SER A 94 -11.32 -1.10 -2.67
CA SER A 94 -12.57 -0.90 -3.38
C SER A 94 -13.66 -1.76 -2.74
N ALA A 95 -14.91 -1.28 -2.73
CA ALA A 95 -16.02 -2.04 -2.16
C ALA A 95 -16.25 -3.40 -2.85
N GLY A 96 -15.85 -3.57 -4.12
CA GLY A 96 -16.18 -4.76 -4.91
C GLY A 96 -17.69 -4.94 -5.05
N ASP A 97 -18.16 -5.97 -5.76
CA ASP A 97 -19.60 -6.26 -5.92
C ASP A 97 -20.24 -6.86 -4.64
N HIS A 98 -19.73 -6.52 -3.46
CA HIS A 98 -20.26 -6.93 -2.15
C HIS A 98 -21.34 -5.97 -1.61
N ALA A 99 -21.85 -5.07 -2.46
CA ALA A 99 -22.95 -4.15 -2.17
C ALA A 99 -24.32 -4.75 -2.53
#